data_AF-A0A392NQU1-F1
#
_entry.id   AF-A0A392NQU1-F1
#
_cell.length_a   1.000
_cell.length_b   1.000
_cell.length_c   1.000
_cell.angle_alpha   90.00
_cell.angle_beta   90.00
_cell.angle_gamma   90.00
#
_symmetry.space_group_name_H-M   'P 1'
#
loop_
_entity.id
_entity.type
_entity.pdbx_description
1 polymer ?
#
loop_
_entity_poly.entity_id
_entity_poly.type
_entity_poly.pdbx_seq_one_letter_code
_entity_poly.pdbx_strand_id
1 'polypeptide(L)'
;MLCVNVVSDVHVYVTMSTSYRKDSFSTNPSNEDRNGPERAYFYWVTREQASFEWFKGVMDDIAEYDSDGVIEMHNYLTSVYEEGDARSALIAMIQKLQHAKNGVDVVSESRIRTHFARPNWKKVFSQLADTHQSSRI
;
A
#
# COMPACT_ATOMS: atom_id res chain seq x y z
N MET A 1 -9.72 -0.48 -10.57
CA MET A 1 -9.64 -0.42 -9.09
C MET A 1 -10.77 -1.23 -8.48
N LEU A 2 -10.43 -2.23 -7.66
CA LEU A 2 -11.39 -3.01 -6.88
C LEU A 2 -11.47 -2.42 -5.47
N CYS A 3 -12.69 -2.18 -4.97
CA CYS A 3 -12.94 -1.74 -3.59
C CYS A 3 -13.62 -2.88 -2.84
N VAL A 4 -13.03 -3.31 -1.72
CA VAL A 4 -13.62 -4.34 -0.85
C VAL A 4 -13.85 -3.72 0.53
N ASN A 5 -15.09 -3.77 0.99
CA ASN A 5 -15.46 -3.43 2.37
C ASN A 5 -15.34 -4.68 3.23
N VAL A 6 -14.45 -4.65 4.21
CA VAL A 6 -14.18 -5.81 5.09
C VAL A 6 -14.88 -5.65 6.44
N VAL A 7 -14.90 -4.41 6.96
CA VAL A 7 -15.59 -3.97 8.20
C VAL A 7 -16.20 -2.59 7.91
N SER A 8 -17.18 -2.12 8.69
CA SER A 8 -17.94 -0.88 8.45
C SER A 8 -17.08 0.37 8.19
N ASP A 9 -15.81 0.37 8.57
CA ASP A 9 -14.91 1.52 8.50
C ASP A 9 -13.57 1.21 7.81
N VAL A 10 -13.50 0.09 7.08
CA VAL A 10 -12.31 -0.39 6.37
C VAL A 10 -12.56 -0.47 4.87
N HIS A 11 -11.70 0.20 4.11
CA HIS A 11 -11.69 0.16 2.65
C HIS A 11 -10.35 -0.31 2.13
N VAL A 12 -10.39 -1.32 1.26
CA VAL A 12 -9.22 -1.85 0.57
C VAL A 12 -9.30 -1.52 -0.90
N TYR A 13 -8.27 -0.88 -1.44
CA TYR A 13 -8.17 -0.60 -2.87
C TYR A 13 -6.94 -1.28 -3.47
N VAL A 14 -7.16 -2.00 -4.56
CA VAL A 14 -6.09 -2.63 -5.34
C VAL A 14 -6.15 -2.16 -6.78
N THR A 15 -4.98 -1.79 -7.32
CA THR A 15 -4.75 -1.54 -8.74
C THR A 15 -3.47 -2.24 -9.18
N MET A 16 -3.44 -2.72 -10.41
CA MET A 16 -2.36 -3.54 -10.94
C MET A 16 -1.90 -2.92 -12.25
N SER A 17 -0.60 -2.71 -12.42
CA SER A 17 -0.02 -2.31 -13.69
C SER A 17 0.46 -3.53 -14.47
N THR A 18 0.00 -3.65 -15.70
CA THR A 18 0.49 -4.64 -16.67
C THR A 18 1.02 -3.91 -17.89
N SER A 19 2.29 -4.12 -18.22
CA SER A 19 2.84 -3.61 -19.47
C SER A 19 2.27 -4.38 -20.66
N TYR A 20 2.02 -3.66 -21.75
CA TYR A 20 1.70 -4.27 -23.03
C TYR A 20 2.96 -4.94 -23.59
N ARG A 21 3.05 -6.28 -23.48
CA ARG A 21 4.08 -7.03 -24.19
C ARG A 21 3.72 -7.04 -25.68
N LYS A 22 4.54 -6.38 -26.49
CA LYS A 22 4.44 -6.46 -27.96
C LYS A 22 5.03 -7.82 -28.34
N ASP A 23 4.19 -8.77 -28.71
CA ASP A 23 4.63 -10.11 -29.11
C ASP A 23 5.51 -10.02 -30.36
N SER A 24 6.82 -9.89 -30.18
CA SER A 24 7.79 -10.21 -31.22
C SER A 24 7.94 -11.71 -31.23
N PHE A 25 7.43 -12.37 -32.28
CA PHE A 25 7.67 -13.79 -32.56
C PHE A 25 9.19 -14.06 -32.58
N SER A 26 9.75 -14.51 -31.46
CA SER A 26 11.05 -15.16 -31.41
C SER A 26 10.92 -16.44 -30.59
N THR A 27 10.95 -17.57 -31.29
CA THR A 27 10.98 -18.91 -30.75
C THR A 27 12.23 -19.14 -29.92
N ASN A 28 12.09 -19.23 -28.59
CA ASN A 28 12.91 -20.04 -27.69
C ASN A 28 12.12 -20.28 -26.39
N PRO A 29 11.65 -21.52 -26.10
CA PRO A 29 10.82 -21.80 -24.93
C PRO A 29 11.72 -22.18 -23.75
N SER A 30 12.26 -21.18 -23.04
CA SER A 30 12.90 -21.41 -21.75
C SER A 30 12.93 -20.14 -20.92
N ASN A 31 11.76 -19.68 -20.49
CA ASN A 31 11.56 -18.96 -19.25
C ASN A 31 10.05 -19.03 -18.98
N GLU A 32 9.68 -19.44 -17.77
CA GLU A 32 8.28 -19.37 -17.33
C GLU A 32 7.77 -17.96 -17.60
N ASP A 33 6.79 -17.85 -18.49
CA ASP A 33 6.06 -16.62 -18.71
C ASP A 33 5.37 -16.28 -17.39
N ARG A 34 6.01 -15.40 -16.60
CA ARG A 34 5.41 -14.80 -15.42
C ARG A 34 4.21 -13.98 -15.90
N ASN A 35 3.05 -14.61 -15.91
CA ASN A 35 1.79 -14.06 -16.43
C ASN A 35 1.09 -13.13 -15.41
N GLY A 36 1.87 -12.45 -14.57
CA GLY A 36 1.41 -11.61 -13.47
C GLY A 36 1.63 -10.12 -13.72
N PRO A 37 1.02 -9.24 -12.90
CA PRO A 37 1.26 -7.81 -12.98
C PRO A 37 2.72 -7.47 -12.65
N GLU A 38 3.25 -6.43 -13.29
CA GLU A 38 4.60 -5.92 -12.99
C GLU A 38 4.62 -5.17 -11.66
N ARG A 39 3.50 -4.54 -11.31
CA ARG A 39 3.30 -3.86 -10.03
C ARG A 39 1.86 -3.99 -9.59
N ALA A 40 1.63 -4.17 -8.30
CA ALA A 40 0.34 -4.10 -7.65
C ALA A 40 0.40 -3.05 -6.54
N TYR A 41 -0.51 -2.08 -6.55
CA TYR A 41 -0.61 -1.07 -5.52
C TYR A 41 -1.76 -1.40 -4.59
N PHE A 42 -1.43 -1.52 -3.31
CA PHE A 42 -2.34 -1.91 -2.26
C PHE A 42 -2.56 -0.75 -1.29
N TYR A 43 -3.77 -0.21 -1.26
CA TYR A 43 -4.15 0.88 -0.36
C TYR A 43 -5.07 0.37 0.73
N TRP A 44 -4.54 0.36 1.95
CA TRP A 44 -5.27 0.04 3.17
C TRP A 44 -5.78 1.32 3.81
N VAL A 45 -7.10 1.54 3.88
CA VAL A 45 -7.67 2.77 4.46
C VAL A 45 -8.65 2.40 5.57
N THR A 46 -8.35 2.79 6.80
CA THR A 46 -9.23 2.55 7.96
C THR A 46 -9.40 3.79 8.82
N ARG A 47 -10.52 3.88 9.54
CA ARG A 47 -10.71 4.84 10.62
C ARG A 47 -10.33 4.27 11.98
N GLU A 48 -10.36 2.96 12.16
CA GLU A 48 -10.22 2.34 13.47
C GLU A 48 -8.81 1.80 13.71
N GLN A 49 -8.20 2.17 14.84
CA GLN A 49 -6.86 1.68 15.20
C GLN A 49 -6.85 0.15 15.44
N ALA A 50 -7.95 -0.40 15.98
CA ALA A 50 -8.13 -1.85 16.15
C ALA A 50 -8.09 -2.61 14.81
N SER A 51 -8.30 -1.92 13.68
CA SER A 51 -8.22 -2.54 12.36
C SER A 51 -6.79 -2.81 11.88
N PHE A 52 -5.75 -2.39 12.62
CA PHE A 52 -4.38 -2.71 12.26
C PHE A 52 -3.94 -4.10 12.72
N GLU A 53 -4.43 -4.59 13.86
CA GLU A 53 -4.03 -5.90 14.41
C GLU A 53 -4.42 -7.04 13.48
N TRP A 54 -5.63 -7.00 12.91
CA TRP A 54 -6.08 -8.07 12.02
C TRP A 54 -5.34 -8.06 10.68
N PHE A 55 -4.84 -6.89 10.24
CA PHE A 55 -4.16 -6.74 8.96
C PHE A 55 -2.63 -6.85 9.08
N LYS A 56 -2.11 -6.90 10.30
CA LYS A 56 -0.67 -7.03 10.59
C LYS A 56 -0.06 -8.28 9.98
N GLY A 57 -0.73 -9.43 10.09
CA GLY A 57 -0.25 -10.67 9.46
C GLY A 57 -0.05 -10.53 7.95
N VAL A 58 -1.00 -9.89 7.27
CA VAL A 58 -0.90 -9.64 5.82
C VAL A 58 0.21 -8.64 5.49
N MET A 59 0.39 -7.60 6.31
CA MET A 59 1.49 -6.63 6.15
C MET A 59 2.86 -7.29 6.29
N ASP A 60 3.00 -8.15 7.29
CA ASP A 60 4.26 -8.83 7.58
C ASP A 60 4.56 -9.88 6.50
N ASP A 61 3.54 -10.62 6.04
CA ASP A 61 3.66 -11.54 4.91
C ASP A 61 4.09 -10.80 3.63
N ILE A 62 3.47 -9.66 3.29
CA ILE A 62 3.88 -8.85 2.14
C ILE A 62 5.33 -8.39 2.31
N ALA A 63 5.71 -7.91 3.50
CA ALA A 63 7.07 -7.43 3.77
C ALA A 63 8.12 -8.55 3.81
N GLU A 64 7.73 -9.82 3.94
CA GLU A 64 8.62 -10.98 4.01
C GLU A 64 8.70 -11.74 2.68
N TYR A 65 7.58 -11.93 1.99
CA TYR A 65 7.48 -12.79 0.81
C TYR A 65 7.52 -12.03 -0.54
N ASP A 66 7.31 -10.72 -0.57
CA ASP A 66 7.41 -9.93 -1.80
C ASP A 66 8.86 -9.58 -2.17
N SER A 67 9.67 -10.61 -2.43
CA SER A 67 11.10 -10.44 -2.75
C SER A 67 11.35 -9.67 -4.05
N ASP A 68 10.40 -9.76 -4.98
CA ASP A 68 10.47 -9.11 -6.29
C ASP A 68 9.95 -7.67 -6.24
N GLY A 69 9.42 -7.22 -5.09
CA GLY A 69 8.88 -5.88 -4.90
C GLY A 69 7.69 -5.59 -5.82
N VAL A 70 6.86 -6.60 -6.10
CA VAL A 70 5.69 -6.45 -6.97
C VAL A 70 4.61 -5.65 -6.25
N ILE A 71 4.49 -5.76 -4.93
CA ILE A 71 3.44 -5.15 -4.12
C ILE A 71 3.95 -3.85 -3.47
N GLU A 72 3.38 -2.73 -3.88
CA GLU A 72 3.58 -1.44 -3.23
C GLU A 72 2.42 -1.15 -2.29
N MET A 73 2.73 -1.00 -1.00
CA MET A 73 1.71 -0.91 0.04
C MET A 73 1.63 0.48 0.67
N HIS A 74 0.41 0.98 0.81
CA HIS A 74 0.10 2.29 1.39
C HIS A 74 -0.98 2.19 2.47
N ASN A 75 -0.59 2.42 3.73
CA ASN A 75 -1.49 2.35 4.87
C ASN A 75 -1.98 3.75 5.27
N TYR A 76 -3.28 3.92 5.46
CA TYR A 76 -3.91 5.17 5.87
C TYR A 76 -4.81 4.97 7.08
N LEU A 77 -4.51 5.70 8.17
CA LEU A 77 -5.38 5.83 9.33
C LEU A 77 -6.05 7.22 9.31
N THR A 78 -7.37 7.22 9.13
CA THR A 78 -8.15 8.43 8.83
C THR A 78 -8.81 9.07 10.06
N SER A 79 -8.79 8.42 11.22
CA SER A 79 -9.33 8.97 12.48
C SER A 79 -8.49 10.09 13.09
N VAL A 80 -7.27 10.29 12.59
CA VAL A 80 -6.27 11.17 13.21
C VAL A 80 -6.36 12.62 12.69
N TYR A 81 -7.31 12.96 11.81
CA TYR A 81 -7.51 14.38 11.42
C TYR A 81 -8.82 14.95 11.98
N GLU A 82 -8.68 15.67 13.09
CA GLU A 82 -9.20 17.03 13.21
C GLU A 82 -7.97 17.97 13.24
N GLU A 83 -7.96 19.02 12.43
CA GLU A 83 -6.83 19.94 12.30
C GLU A 83 -6.56 20.62 13.67
N GLY A 84 -5.41 20.35 14.29
CA GLY A 84 -5.07 20.85 15.64
C GLY A 84 -5.29 19.88 16.80
N ASP A 85 -5.66 18.62 16.55
CA ASP A 85 -5.83 17.62 17.60
C ASP A 85 -4.48 17.16 18.19
N ALA A 86 -4.36 17.26 19.51
CA ALA A 86 -3.18 16.81 20.28
C ALA A 86 -2.87 15.32 20.05
N ARG A 87 -3.90 14.51 19.72
CA ARG A 87 -3.74 13.09 19.42
C ARG A 87 -2.88 12.85 18.17
N SER A 88 -2.99 13.70 17.15
CA SER A 88 -2.23 13.59 15.90
C SER A 88 -0.76 13.96 16.09
N ALA A 89 -0.50 15.00 16.89
CA ALA A 89 0.85 15.39 17.26
C ALA A 89 1.53 14.30 18.10
N LEU A 90 0.81 13.71 19.05
CA LEU A 90 1.31 12.61 19.89
C LEU A 90 1.63 11.38 19.05
N ILE A 91 0.71 10.92 18.20
CA ILE A 91 0.91 9.75 17.34
C ILE A 91 2.11 9.96 16.41
N ALA A 92 2.24 11.13 15.78
CA ALA A 92 3.37 11.45 14.92
C ALA A 92 4.71 11.48 15.68
N MET A 93 4.71 11.94 16.93
CA MET A 93 5.90 11.98 17.78
C MET A 93 6.33 10.56 18.20
N ILE A 94 5.39 9.70 18.60
CA ILE A 94 5.66 8.30 18.94
C ILE A 94 6.15 7.56 17.69
N GLN A 95 5.51 7.76 16.53
CA GLN A 95 5.92 7.16 15.25
C GLN A 95 7.38 7.49 14.94
N LYS A 96 7.79 8.76 15.06
CA LYS A 96 9.18 9.18 14.85
C LYS A 96 10.17 8.55 15.84
N LEU A 97 9.80 8.44 17.13
CA LEU A 97 10.67 7.90 18.17
C LEU A 97 10.93 6.39 18.02
N GLN A 98 9.92 5.61 17.66
CA GLN A 98 10.10 4.16 17.49
C GLN A 98 10.69 3.78 16.13
N HIS A 99 10.39 4.51 15.05
CA HIS A 99 11.10 4.31 13.78
C HIS A 99 12.61 4.52 13.95
N ALA A 100 13.01 5.51 14.76
CA ALA A 100 14.42 5.78 15.06
C ALA A 100 15.08 4.71 15.94
N LYS A 101 14.29 3.90 16.67
CA LYS A 101 14.81 2.88 17.61
C LYS A 101 14.81 1.46 17.03
N ASN A 102 13.75 1.08 16.31
CA ASN A 102 13.51 -0.31 15.87
C ASN A 102 13.21 -0.44 14.36
N GLY A 103 13.02 0.68 13.63
CA GLY A 103 12.72 0.66 12.20
C GLY A 103 11.30 0.20 11.80
N VAL A 104 10.39 0.04 12.76
CA VAL A 104 8.99 -0.39 12.54
C VAL A 104 8.00 0.75 12.81
N ASP A 105 6.87 0.74 12.13
CA ASP A 105 5.74 1.66 12.32
C ASP A 105 5.06 1.42 13.67
N VAL A 106 4.57 2.48 14.31
CA VAL A 106 4.02 2.43 15.68
C VAL A 106 2.58 1.94 15.73
N VAL A 107 1.84 2.14 14.65
CA VAL A 107 0.40 1.88 14.64
C VAL A 107 0.12 0.50 14.07
N SER A 108 0.89 0.08 13.06
CA SER A 108 0.80 -1.27 12.50
C SER A 108 1.81 -2.25 13.09
N GLU A 109 2.84 -1.78 13.80
CA GLU A 109 3.99 -2.59 14.24
C GLU A 109 4.66 -3.37 13.11
N SER A 110 4.59 -2.87 11.88
CA SER A 110 5.15 -3.48 10.68
C SER A 110 6.26 -2.62 10.08
N ARG A 111 7.03 -3.16 9.13
CA ARG A 111 8.04 -2.42 8.35
C ARG A 111 7.42 -1.40 7.38
N ILE A 112 6.11 -1.48 7.17
CA ILE A 112 5.34 -0.61 6.27
C ILE A 112 4.78 0.59 7.06
N ARG A 113 5.18 1.80 6.65
CA ARG A 113 4.83 3.05 7.33
C ARG A 113 3.36 3.45 7.11
N THR A 114 2.71 3.89 8.18
CA THR A 114 1.32 4.38 8.15
C THR A 114 1.25 5.90 7.93
N HIS A 115 0.38 6.33 7.01
CA HIS A 115 -0.02 7.71 6.78
C HIS A 115 -1.25 8.07 7.61
N PHE A 116 -1.17 9.11 8.43
CA PHE A 116 -2.28 9.51 9.30
C PHE A 116 -3.31 10.42 8.64
N ALA A 117 -3.67 10.21 7.37
CA ALA A 117 -4.56 11.11 6.62
C ALA A 117 -5.55 10.34 5.76
N ARG A 118 -6.52 11.03 5.15
CA ARG A 118 -7.24 10.46 3.99
C ARG A 118 -6.35 10.54 2.74
N PRO A 119 -6.30 9.49 1.91
CA PRO A 119 -5.57 9.54 0.64
C PRO A 119 -6.20 10.59 -0.30
N ASN A 120 -5.35 11.39 -0.96
CA ASN A 120 -5.79 12.27 -2.04
C ASN A 120 -5.84 11.46 -3.34
N TRP A 121 -6.99 10.82 -3.60
CA TRP A 121 -7.16 9.93 -4.75
C TRP A 121 -6.86 10.59 -6.09
N LYS A 122 -7.20 11.88 -6.27
CA LYS A 122 -6.88 12.61 -7.50
C LYS A 122 -5.37 12.64 -7.73
N LYS A 123 -4.59 12.96 -6.69
CA LYS A 123 -3.13 12.98 -6.78
C LYS A 123 -2.57 11.58 -6.99
N VAL A 124 -3.08 10.58 -6.26
CA VAL A 124 -2.66 9.18 -6.39
C VAL A 124 -2.83 8.69 -7.83
N PHE A 125 -4.01 8.86 -8.43
CA PHE A 125 -4.25 8.41 -9.80
C PHE A 125 -3.42 9.18 -10.83
N SER A 126 -3.22 10.48 -10.67
CA SER A 126 -2.32 11.24 -11.53
C SER A 126 -0.89 10.70 -11.48
N GLN A 127 -0.37 10.44 -10.28
CA GLN A 127 0.98 9.88 -10.11
C GLN A 127 1.12 8.47 -10.68
N LEU A 128 0.09 7.62 -10.51
CA LEU A 128 0.07 6.28 -11.10
C LEU A 128 0.11 6.35 -12.63
N ALA A 129 -0.70 7.21 -13.24
CA ALA A 129 -0.71 7.41 -14.69
C ALA A 129 0.64 7.93 -15.22
N ASP A 130 1.25 8.89 -14.51
CA ASP A 130 2.56 9.43 -14.88
C ASP A 130 3.69 8.40 -14.74
N THR A 131 3.58 7.49 -13.78
CA THR A 131 4.55 6.40 -13.54
C THR A 131 4.44 5.32 -14.60
N HIS A 132 3.22 5.03 -15.07
CA HIS A 132 2.89 3.91 -15.96
C HIS A 132 2.35 4.38 -17.32
N GLN A 133 3.08 5.28 -17.99
CA GLN A 133 2.62 5.94 -19.23
C GLN A 133 2.29 4.98 -20.39
N SER A 134 2.88 3.78 -20.40
CA SER A 134 2.69 2.76 -21.45
C SER A 134 1.96 1.50 -20.98
N SER A 135 1.37 1.53 -19.80
CA SER A 135 0.80 0.34 -19.14
C SER A 135 -0.65 0.59 -18.74
N ARG A 136 -1.44 -0.50 -18.65
CA ARG A 136 -2.82 -0.41 -18.12
C ARG A 136 -2.79 -0.52 -16.60
N ILE A 137 -3.62 0.30 -15.95
CA ILE A 137 -3.74 0.48 -14.50
C ILE A 137 -5.18 0.20 -14.05
#